data_AF-A0AA37LXH3-F1
#
_entry.id   AF-A0AA37LXH3-F1
#
_cell.length_a   1.000
_cell.length_b   1.000
_cell.length_c   1.000
_cell.angle_alpha   90.00
_cell.angle_beta   90.00
_cell.angle_gamma   90.00
#
_symmetry.space_group_name_H-M   'P 1'
#
loop_
_entity.id
_entity.type
_entity.pdbx_description
1 polymer ?
#
loop_
_entity_poly.entity_id
_entity_poly.type
_entity_poly.pdbx_seq_one_letter_code
_entity_poly.pdbx_strand_id
1 'polypeptide(L)' 'MLYNSLAFALLKDALMNEGPGKLERIDKSVCGDPAAGKLDKIEIKATEAVLGDAAINVLKYPNKVKREPAIKDYAKQ' A
#
# COMPACT_ATOMS: atom_id res chain seq x y z
N MET A 1 0.11 -2.49 6.42
CA MET A 1 0.03 -1.05 6.04
C MET A 1 -1.20 -0.72 5.21
N LEU A 2 -1.68 -1.60 4.32
CA LEU A 2 -2.79 -1.28 3.41
C LEU A 2 -4.14 -1.03 4.09
N TYR A 3 -4.34 -1.46 5.35
CA TYR A 3 -5.52 -1.15 6.17
C TYR A 3 -5.21 -0.13 7.29
N ASN A 4 -4.05 0.52 7.28
CA ASN A 4 -3.64 1.44 8.35
C ASN A 4 -4.46 2.74 8.31
N SER A 5 -5.01 3.13 9.47
CA SER A 5 -5.88 4.30 9.62
C SER A 5 -5.23 5.63 9.25
N LEU A 6 -3.96 5.82 9.62
CA LEU A 6 -3.21 7.02 9.28
C LEU A 6 -2.93 7.09 7.77
N ALA A 7 -2.62 5.96 7.14
CA ALA A 7 -2.44 5.89 5.70
C ALA A 7 -3.71 6.27 4.94
N PHE A 8 -4.89 5.83 5.41
CA PHE A 8 -6.18 6.25 4.85
C PHE A 8 -6.48 7.73 5.08
N ALA A 9 -6.15 8.28 6.25
CA ALA A 9 -6.31 9.70 6.53
C ALA A 9 -5.42 10.55 5.61
N LEU A 10 -4.16 10.16 5.41
CA LEU A 10 -3.23 10.79 4.47
C LEU A 10 -3.68 10.69 3.02
N LEU A 11 -4.20 9.53 2.61
CA LEU A 11 -4.75 9.35 1.28
C LEU A 11 -5.96 10.26 1.06
N LYS A 12 -6.89 10.30 2.02
CA LYS A 12 -8.06 11.19 1.96
C LYS A 12 -7.63 12.65 1.89
N ASP A 13 -6.65 13.06 2.70
CA ASP A 13 -6.11 14.41 2.68
C ASP A 13 -5.46 14.76 1.32
N ALA A 14 -4.68 13.85 0.73
CA ALA A 14 -4.06 14.05 -0.57
C ALA A 14 -5.08 14.11 -1.73
N LEU A 15 -6.21 13.41 -1.62
CA LEU A 15 -7.27 13.44 -2.65
C LEU A 15 -8.16 14.69 -2.56
N MET A 16 -8.32 15.24 -1.36
CA MET A 16 -9.24 16.36 -1.11
C MET A 16 -8.55 17.73 -1.13
N ASN A 17 -7.22 17.78 -1.15
CA ASN A 17 -6.44 19.00 -1.12
C ASN A 17 -5.41 19.00 -2.26
N GLU A 18 -4.95 20.19 -2.63
CA GLU A 18 -3.82 20.29 -3.56
C GLU A 18 -2.51 19.84 -2.88
N GLY A 19 -1.73 19.05 -3.63
CA GLY A 19 -0.44 18.54 -3.20
C GLY A 19 -0.53 17.24 -2.38
N PRO A 20 0.57 16.84 -1.73
CA PRO A 20 0.63 15.58 -0.99
C PRO A 20 -0.19 15.64 0.30
N GLY A 21 -0.43 14.47 0.88
CA GLY A 21 -0.99 14.33 2.23
C GLY A 21 -0.08 14.98 3.26
N LYS A 22 -0.64 15.80 4.15
CA LYS A 22 0.08 16.56 5.18
C LYS A 22 -0.45 16.19 6.56
N LEU A 23 0.46 15.83 7.47
CA LEU A 23 0.11 15.42 8.83
C LEU A 23 -0.51 16.58 9.63
N GLU A 24 -0.19 17.83 9.28
CA GLU A 24 -0.71 19.03 9.93
C GLU A 24 -2.22 19.21 9.70
N ARG A 25 -2.79 18.59 8.66
CA ARG A 25 -4.22 18.65 8.33
C ARG A 25 -5.03 17.47 8.87
N ILE A 26 -4.37 16.53 9.56
CA ILE A 26 -4.99 15.28 10.02
C ILE A 26 -5.19 15.34 11.54
N ASP A 27 -6.39 14.96 11.98
CA ASP A 27 -6.63 14.70 13.39
C ASP A 27 -5.88 13.43 13.83
N LYS A 28 -4.97 13.55 14.79
CA LYS A 28 -4.12 12.47 15.29
C LYS A 28 -4.89 11.40 16.08
N SER A 29 -6.16 11.64 16.39
CA SER A 29 -7.05 10.64 16.98
C SER A 29 -7.15 9.36 16.12
N VAL A 30 -6.96 9.46 14.79
CA VAL A 30 -6.98 8.33 13.85
C VAL A 30 -5.88 7.29 14.11
N CYS A 31 -4.82 7.64 14.84
CA CYS A 31 -3.74 6.71 15.19
C CYS A 31 -4.20 5.62 16.18
N GLY A 32 -5.27 5.85 16.93
CA GLY A 32 -5.85 4.87 17.86
C GLY A 32 -6.79 3.86 17.17
N ASP A 33 -7.15 4.10 15.92
CA ASP A 33 -8.01 3.23 15.15
C ASP A 33 -7.18 2.10 14.51
N PRO A 34 -7.55 0.82 14.68
CA PRO A 34 -6.80 -0.30 14.11
C PRO A 34 -7.02 -0.50 12.60
N ALA A 35 -8.10 0.03 12.00
CA ALA A 35 -8.56 -0.38 10.67
C ALA A 35 -9.31 0.72 9.89
N ALA A 36 -8.83 1.96 9.93
CA ALA A 36 -9.38 3.11 9.21
C ALA A 36 -10.88 3.35 9.45
N GLY A 37 -11.40 2.88 10.59
CA GLY A 37 -12.77 3.02 11.08
C GLY A 37 -13.84 2.25 10.31
N LYS A 38 -13.68 2.10 8.99
CA LYS A 38 -14.67 1.50 8.08
C LYS A 38 -14.29 0.13 7.54
N LEU A 39 -13.05 -0.32 7.75
CA LEU A 39 -12.65 -1.67 7.38
C LEU A 39 -12.96 -2.60 8.55
N ASP A 40 -13.66 -3.69 8.26
CA ASP A 40 -13.97 -4.72 9.23
C ASP A 40 -12.96 -5.89 9.15
N LYS A 41 -13.18 -6.93 9.95
CA LYS A 41 -12.27 -8.08 10.04
C LYS A 41 -12.12 -8.83 8.71
N ILE A 42 -13.13 -8.81 7.87
CA ILE A 42 -13.15 -9.44 6.54
C ILE A 42 -12.19 -8.70 5.62
N GLU A 43 -12.23 -7.36 5.56
CA GLU A 43 -11.30 -6.61 4.70
C GLU A 43 -9.84 -6.74 5.15
N ILE A 44 -9.59 -6.77 6.47
CA ILE A 44 -8.25 -7.00 7.01
C ILE A 44 -7.74 -8.37 6.56
N LYS A 45 -8.54 -9.42 6.74
CA LYS A 45 -8.18 -10.79 6.35
C LYS A 45 -7.98 -10.92 4.83
N ALA A 46 -8.81 -10.25 4.04
CA ALA A 46 -8.65 -10.22 2.59
C ALA A 46 -7.32 -9.56 2.18
N THR A 47 -6.95 -8.46 2.84
CA THR A 47 -5.67 -7.78 2.61
C THR A 47 -4.48 -8.67 2.97
N GLU A 48 -4.57 -9.44 4.06
CA GLU A 48 -3.53 -10.40 4.43
C GLU A 48 -3.44 -11.57 3.44
N ALA A 49 -4.57 -12.03 2.89
CA ALA A 49 -4.61 -13.10 1.91
C ALA A 49 -3.85 -12.77 0.62
N VAL A 50 -3.75 -11.48 0.25
CA VAL A 50 -2.96 -11.02 -0.91
C VAL A 50 -1.49 -11.47 -0.82
N LEU A 51 -0.93 -11.61 0.38
CA LEU A 51 0.43 -12.14 0.55
C LEU A 51 0.54 -13.61 0.11
N GLY A 52 -0.50 -14.41 0.36
CA GLY A 52 -0.58 -15.79 -0.11
C GLY A 52 -0.61 -15.86 -1.63
N ASP A 53 -1.46 -15.05 -2.26
CA ASP A 53 -1.54 -14.97 -3.72
C ASP A 53 -0.22 -14.49 -4.34
N ALA A 54 0.41 -13.47 -3.74
CA ALA A 54 1.72 -13.00 -4.16
C ALA A 54 2.79 -14.09 -4.09
N ALA A 55 2.82 -14.87 -2.99
CA ALA A 55 3.76 -15.99 -2.85
C ALA A 55 3.53 -17.06 -3.93
N ILE A 56 2.27 -17.43 -4.21
CA ILE A 56 1.93 -18.38 -5.28
C ILE A 56 2.39 -17.86 -6.64
N ASN A 57 2.12 -16.58 -6.94
CA ASN A 57 2.50 -15.95 -8.20
C ASN A 57 4.01 -15.88 -8.36
N VAL A 58 4.73 -15.53 -7.30
CA VAL A 58 6.19 -15.56 -7.28
C VAL A 58 6.64 -16.98 -7.59
N LEU A 59 6.19 -18.00 -6.85
CA LEU A 59 6.63 -19.39 -7.03
C LEU A 59 6.35 -19.93 -8.44
N LYS A 60 5.15 -19.70 -8.96
CA LYS A 60 4.69 -20.19 -10.28
C LYS A 60 5.28 -19.43 -11.46
N TYR A 61 5.93 -18.29 -11.25
CA TYR A 61 6.51 -17.51 -12.35
C TYR A 61 7.55 -18.34 -13.13
N PRO A 62 7.32 -18.64 -14.42
CA PRO A 62 8.12 -19.61 -15.16
C PRO A 62 9.53 -19.11 -15.50
N ASN A 63 9.69 -17.78 -15.65
CA ASN A 63 10.91 -17.17 -16.16
C ASN A 63 11.80 -16.64 -15.03
N LYS A 64 12.21 -17.49 -14.09
CA LYS A 64 13.08 -17.09 -12.98
C LYS A 64 14.40 -16.50 -13.50
N VAL A 65 14.77 -15.33 -12.99
CA VAL A 65 16.03 -14.65 -13.34
C VAL A 65 16.96 -14.60 -12.13
N LYS A 66 18.28 -14.66 -12.38
CA LYS A 66 19.32 -14.54 -11.33
C LYS A 66 19.84 -13.11 -11.16
N ARG A 67 19.49 -12.21 -12.07
CA ARG A 67 19.96 -10.82 -12.11
C ARG A 67 18.80 -9.93 -12.57
N GLU A 68 18.85 -8.68 -12.14
CA GLU A 68 17.92 -7.63 -12.57
C GLU A 68 18.06 -7.37 -14.10
N PRO A 69 16.97 -6.98 -14.80
CA PRO A 69 17.04 -6.59 -16.20
C PRO A 69 17.95 -5.38 -16.44
N ALA A 70 18.43 -5.22 -17.68
CA ALA A 70 19.15 -4.02 -18.07
C ALA A 70 18.25 -2.77 -18.02
N ILE A 71 18.82 -1.64 -17.59
CA ILE A 71 18.12 -0.34 -17.58
C ILE A 71 17.71 0.04 -19.01
N LYS A 72 16.45 0.43 -19.18
CA LYS A 72 15.92 0.91 -20.46
C LYS A 72 16.58 2.22 -20.88
N ASP A 73 16.71 2.45 -22.19
CA ASP A 73 17.49 3.57 -22.74
C ASP A 73 17.04 4.95 -22.24
N TYR A 74 15.74 5.18 -22.07
CA TYR A 74 15.20 6.46 -21.57
C TYR A 74 15.58 6.78 -20.11
N ALA A 75 16.07 5.79 -19.35
CA ALA A 75 16.42 5.92 -17.94
C ALA A 75 17.92 5.74 -17.69
N LYS A 76 18.74 5.60 -18.74
CA LYS A 76 20.19 5.60 -18.62
C LYS A 76 20.64 7.03 -18.28
N GLN A 77 21.47 7.16 -17.25
CA GLN A 77 22.08 8.44 -16.84
C GLN A 77 23.14 8.89 -17.84
#